data_AF-A0AAJ6JPH3-F1
#
_entry.id   AF-A0AAJ6JPH3-F1
#
_cell.length_a   1.000
_cell.length_b   1.000
_cell.length_c   1.000
_cell.angle_alpha   90.00
_cell.angle_beta   90.00
_cell.angle_gamma   90.00
#
_symmetry.space_group_name_H-M   'P 1'
#
loop_
_entity.id
_entity.type
_entity.pdbx_description
1 polymer ?
#
loop_
_entity_poly.entity_id
_entity_poly.type
_entity_poly.pdbx_seq_one_letter_code
_entity_poly.pdbx_strand_id
1 'polypeptide(L)'
;MNWVKALLVLSCLLLGCADLLTTNVILHLGLGELNPFMRLAQAWLGVWWLIPKLGLTFVVAWLLWRSNNLYNIALVVAFCSTPVLNNLIVIAGTN
;
A
#
# COMPACT_ATOMS: atom_id res chain seq x y z
N MET A 1 -0.10 -5.94 -24.93
CA MET A 1 -0.24 -5.19 -23.65
C MET A 1 0.58 -3.91 -23.75
N ASN A 2 0.03 -2.75 -23.41
CA ASN A 2 0.77 -1.49 -23.44
C ASN A 2 1.86 -1.52 -22.34
N TRP A 3 3.13 -1.28 -22.70
CA TRP A 3 4.26 -1.27 -21.75
C TRP A 3 4.06 -0.27 -20.61
N VAL A 4 3.40 0.86 -20.86
CA VAL A 4 3.06 1.86 -19.83
C VAL A 4 2.13 1.26 -18.78
N LYS A 5 1.13 0.49 -19.21
CA LYS A 5 0.20 -0.19 -18.29
C LYS A 5 0.94 -1.22 -17.44
N ALA A 6 1.85 -1.98 -18.04
CA ALA A 6 2.66 -2.96 -17.32
C ALA A 6 3.52 -2.28 -16.25
N LEU A 7 4.15 -1.14 -16.57
CA LEU A 7 4.91 -0.35 -15.61
C LEU A 7 4.03 0.17 -14.46
N LEU A 8 2.84 0.71 -14.76
CA LEU A 8 1.91 1.20 -13.74
C LEU A 8 1.44 0.09 -12.78
N VAL A 9 1.12 -1.10 -13.31
CA VAL A 9 0.73 -2.25 -12.48
C VAL A 9 1.92 -2.74 -11.64
N LEU A 10 3.13 -2.78 -12.21
CA LEU A 10 4.34 -3.11 -11.46
C LEU A 10 4.60 -2.09 -10.35
N SER A 11 4.46 -0.79 -10.62
CA SER A 11 4.56 0.26 -9.61
C SER A 11 3.53 0.08 -8.49
N CYS A 12 2.29 -0.29 -8.80
CA CYS A 12 1.27 -0.60 -7.79
C CYS A 12 1.72 -1.73 -6.85
N LEU A 13 2.28 -2.82 -7.40
CA LEU A 13 2.80 -3.94 -6.62
C LEU A 13 3.97 -3.51 -5.73
N LEU A 14 4.91 -2.74 -6.27
CA LEU A 14 6.06 -2.23 -5.51
C LEU A 14 5.61 -1.28 -4.38
N LEU A 15 4.62 -0.42 -4.63
CA LEU A 15 4.05 0.46 -3.62
C LEU A 15 3.33 -0.35 -2.51
N GLY A 16 2.60 -1.40 -2.85
CA GLY A 16 2.00 -2.29 -1.85
C GLY A 16 3.05 -2.98 -0.98
N CYS A 17 4.16 -3.46 -1.57
CA CYS A 17 5.29 -4.00 -0.82
C CYS A 17 5.94 -2.94 0.09
N ALA A 18 6.16 -1.73 -0.42
CA ALA A 18 6.74 -0.64 0.36
C ALA A 18 5.84 -0.21 1.53
N ASP A 19 4.52 -0.19 1.32
CA ASP A 19 3.54 0.12 2.37
C ASP A 19 3.61 -0.92 3.50
N LEU A 20 3.69 -2.22 3.17
CA LEU A 20 3.86 -3.28 4.18
C LEU A 20 5.14 -3.13 4.99
N LEU A 21 6.28 -2.89 4.31
CA LEU A 21 7.58 -2.72 4.96
C LEU A 21 7.57 -1.49 5.89
N THR A 22 7.12 -0.35 5.38
CA THR A 22 7.09 0.90 6.15
C THR A 22 6.11 0.83 7.33
N THR A 23 4.97 0.15 7.16
CA THR A 23 4.03 -0.10 8.28
C THR A 23 4.68 -0.96 9.36
N ASN A 24 5.39 -2.04 8.98
CA ASN A 24 6.10 -2.87 9.96
C ASN A 24 7.18 -2.07 10.71
N VAL A 25 7.91 -1.20 10.04
CA VAL A 25 8.90 -0.33 10.70
C VAL A 25 8.23 0.58 11.73
N ILE A 26 7.13 1.25 11.37
CA ILE A 26 6.36 2.11 12.29
C ILE A 26 5.89 1.32 13.51
N LEU A 27 5.34 0.11 13.30
CA LEU A 27 4.91 -0.75 14.40
C LEU A 27 6.07 -1.18 15.30
N HIS A 28 7.25 -1.48 14.73
CA HIS A 28 8.44 -1.80 15.50
C HIS A 28 8.97 -0.61 16.33
N LEU A 29 8.75 0.62 15.86
CA LEU A 29 9.07 1.84 16.60
C LEU A 29 8.06 2.14 17.74
N GLY A 30 7.05 1.28 17.95
CA GLY A 30 6.01 1.47 18.96
C GLY A 30 5.00 2.57 18.60
N LEU A 31 5.04 3.05 17.37
CA LEU A 31 4.10 4.05 16.87
C LEU A 31 2.81 3.37 16.42
N GLY A 32 1.68 3.97 16.80
CA GLY A 32 0.36 3.45 16.45
C GLY A 32 -0.11 3.97 15.10
N GLU A 33 -0.89 3.16 14.39
CA GLU A 33 -1.62 3.61 13.21
C GLU A 33 -2.64 4.71 13.57
N LEU A 34 -2.59 5.82 12.83
CA LEU A 34 -3.53 6.95 12.97
C LEU A 34 -4.90 6.61 12.38
N ASN A 35 -4.97 5.69 11.42
CA ASN A 35 -6.22 5.29 10.80
C ASN A 35 -6.98 4.32 11.74
N PRO A 36 -8.18 4.68 12.24
CA PRO A 36 -8.91 3.86 13.20
C PRO A 36 -9.33 2.50 12.61
N PHE A 37 -9.59 2.41 11.31
CA PHE A 37 -9.91 1.14 10.66
C PHE A 37 -8.70 0.20 10.61
N MET A 38 -7.53 0.74 10.27
CA MET A 38 -6.30 -0.06 10.21
C MET A 38 -5.87 -0.48 11.61
N ARG A 39 -6.01 0.40 12.61
CA ARG A 39 -5.77 0.05 14.02
C ARG A 39 -6.69 -1.07 14.49
N LEU A 40 -7.98 -1.00 14.17
CA LEU A 40 -8.94 -2.05 14.55
C LEU A 40 -8.56 -3.37 13.89
N ALA A 41 -8.27 -3.36 12.60
CA ALA A 41 -7.98 -4.58 11.90
C ALA A 41 -6.59 -5.16 12.25
N GLN A 42 -5.61 -4.32 12.64
CA GLN A 42 -4.38 -4.76 13.31
C GLN A 42 -4.64 -5.40 14.67
N ALA A 43 -5.54 -4.84 15.49
CA ALA A 43 -5.88 -5.41 16.80
C ALA A 43 -6.56 -6.79 16.66
N TRP A 44 -7.35 -6.98 15.61
CA TRP A 44 -8.04 -8.25 15.34
C TRP A 44 -7.15 -9.32 14.71
N LEU A 45 -6.25 -8.92 13.81
CA LEU A 45 -5.45 -9.87 13.02
C LEU A 45 -4.02 -10.04 13.55
N GLY A 46 -3.54 -9.14 14.41
CA GLY A 46 -2.19 -9.16 14.94
C GLY A 46 -1.14 -9.21 13.83
N VAL A 47 -0.20 -10.14 13.94
CA VAL A 47 0.87 -10.37 12.95
C VAL A 47 0.33 -10.75 11.57
N TRP A 48 -0.87 -11.34 11.51
CA TRP A 48 -1.52 -11.74 10.26
C TRP A 48 -2.09 -10.55 9.46
N TRP A 49 -2.04 -9.32 9.99
CA TRP A 49 -2.48 -8.09 9.31
C TRP A 49 -1.83 -7.85 7.94
N LEU A 50 -0.62 -8.38 7.73
CA LEU A 50 0.10 -8.27 6.45
C LEU A 50 -0.61 -9.02 5.31
N ILE A 51 -1.30 -10.12 5.63
CA ILE A 51 -1.99 -10.94 4.62
C ILE A 51 -3.13 -10.20 3.92
N PRO A 52 -4.13 -9.63 4.61
CA PRO A 52 -5.20 -8.91 3.91
C PRO A 52 -4.69 -7.66 3.20
N LYS A 53 -3.63 -7.02 3.69
CA LYS A 53 -3.01 -5.86 3.05
C LYS A 53 -2.32 -6.24 1.72
N LEU A 54 -1.60 -7.37 1.70
CA LEU A 54 -1.11 -8.00 0.48
C LEU A 54 -2.25 -8.40 -0.46
N GLY A 55 -3.28 -9.06 0.07
CA GLY A 55 -4.46 -9.49 -0.69
C GLY A 55 -5.13 -8.32 -1.39
N LEU A 56 -5.31 -7.19 -0.70
CA LEU A 56 -5.89 -5.97 -1.27
C LEU A 56 -5.00 -5.39 -2.37
N THR A 57 -3.68 -5.43 -2.22
CA THR A 57 -2.73 -5.03 -3.27
C THR A 57 -2.91 -5.88 -4.53
N PHE A 58 -3.04 -7.20 -4.39
CA PHE A 58 -3.28 -8.10 -5.53
C PHE A 58 -4.65 -7.87 -6.18
N VAL A 59 -5.70 -7.61 -5.40
CA VAL A 59 -7.03 -7.26 -5.93
C VAL A 59 -6.96 -5.97 -6.74
N VAL A 60 -6.30 -4.92 -6.22
CA VAL A 60 -6.12 -3.66 -6.95
C VAL A 60 -5.31 -3.89 -8.23
N ALA A 61 -4.18 -4.59 -8.16
CA ALA A 61 -3.36 -4.90 -9.34
C ALA A 61 -4.15 -5.67 -10.41
N TRP A 62 -4.99 -6.63 -9.99
CA TRP A 62 -5.88 -7.37 -10.90
C TRP A 62 -6.95 -6.49 -11.54
N LEU A 63 -7.58 -5.58 -10.77
CA LEU A 63 -8.53 -4.61 -11.31
C LEU A 63 -7.87 -3.64 -12.32
N LEU A 64 -6.67 -3.15 -12.00
CA LEU A 64 -5.88 -2.31 -12.91
C LEU A 64 -5.48 -3.08 -14.18
N TRP A 65 -5.16 -4.36 -14.04
CA TRP A 65 -4.90 -5.23 -15.18
C TRP A 65 -6.12 -5.41 -16.08
N ARG A 66 -7.33 -5.43 -15.53
CA ARG A 66 -8.59 -5.53 -16.31
C ARG A 66 -9.01 -4.19 -16.93
N SER A 67 -8.59 -3.06 -16.37
CA SER A 67 -8.93 -1.72 -16.87
C SER A 67 -8.27 -1.39 -18.22
N ASN A 68 -9.01 -0.73 -19.12
CA ASN A 68 -8.47 -0.24 -20.40
C ASN A 68 -8.15 1.27 -20.38
N ASN A 69 -8.48 1.97 -19.30
CA ASN A 69 -8.28 3.41 -19.17
C ASN A 69 -6.97 3.71 -18.42
N LEU A 70 -5.93 4.13 -19.16
CA LEU A 70 -4.61 4.45 -18.61
C LEU A 70 -4.64 5.59 -17.58
N TYR A 71 -5.48 6.60 -17.78
CA TYR A 71 -5.58 7.73 -16.86
C TYR A 71 -6.09 7.27 -15.49
N ASN A 72 -7.16 6.47 -15.47
CA ASN A 72 -7.69 5.90 -14.23
C ASN A 72 -6.66 4.99 -13.54
N ILE A 73 -5.90 4.21 -14.32
CA ILE A 73 -4.83 3.37 -13.76
C ILE A 73 -3.77 4.24 -13.09
N ALA A 74 -3.29 5.29 -13.76
CA ALA A 74 -2.29 6.20 -13.21
C ALA A 74 -2.78 6.90 -11.94
N LEU A 75 -4.04 7.35 -11.91
CA LEU A 75 -4.63 7.95 -10.70
C LEU A 75 -4.64 6.96 -9.52
N VAL A 76 -5.11 5.73 -9.73
CA VAL A 76 -5.14 4.72 -8.66
C VAL A 76 -3.73 4.42 -8.15
N VAL A 77 -2.75 4.26 -9.05
CA VAL A 77 -1.34 4.06 -8.67
C VAL A 77 -0.80 5.24 -7.86
N ALA A 78 -1.12 6.47 -8.25
CA ALA A 78 -0.74 7.66 -7.51
C ALA A 78 -1.38 7.66 -6.10
N PHE A 79 -2.65 7.28 -5.96
CA PHE A 79 -3.30 7.14 -4.65
C PHE A 79 -2.65 6.06 -3.79
N CYS A 80 -2.21 4.94 -4.37
CA CYS A 80 -1.46 3.90 -3.65
C CYS A 80 -0.13 4.38 -3.07
N SER A 81 0.43 5.50 -3.55
CA SER A 81 1.65 6.08 -2.97
C SER A 81 1.42 6.83 -1.65
N THR A 82 0.19 7.26 -1.39
CA THR A 82 -0.15 8.06 -0.19
C THR A 82 0.18 7.37 1.13
N PRO A 83 -0.16 6.08 1.38
CA PRO A 83 0.23 5.43 2.63
C PRO A 83 1.75 5.28 2.75
N VAL A 84 2.45 4.96 1.66
CA VAL A 84 3.92 4.84 1.64
C VAL A 84 4.57 6.17 2.03
N LEU A 85 4.17 7.26 1.39
CA LEU A 85 4.71 8.59 1.66
C LEU A 85 4.41 9.03 3.09
N ASN A 86 3.18 8.82 3.56
CA ASN A 86 2.80 9.12 4.94
C ASN A 86 3.67 8.34 5.93
N ASN A 87 3.87 7.04 5.70
CA ASN A 87 4.69 6.22 6.58
C ASN A 87 6.16 6.66 6.58
N LEU A 88 6.72 6.99 5.41
CA LEU A 88 8.10 7.50 5.31
C LEU A 88 8.29 8.82 6.07
N ILE A 89 7.32 9.73 6.01
CA ILE A 89 7.36 10.99 6.77
C ILE A 89 7.37 10.71 8.28
N VAL A 90 6.53 9.79 8.75
CA VAL A 90 6.49 9.39 10.16
C VAL A 90 7.82 8.78 10.60
N ILE A 91 8.37 7.85 9.81
CA ILE A 91 9.66 7.21 10.09
C ILE A 91 10.78 8.27 10.14
N ALA A 92 10.81 9.18 9.16
CA ALA A 92 11.81 10.25 9.09
C ALA A 92 11.71 11.23 10.27
N GLY A 93 10.51 11.48 10.80
CA GLY A 93 10.31 12.33 11.98
C GLY A 93 10.59 11.65 13.32
N THR A 94 10.87 10.33 13.33
CA THR A 94 11.17 9.55 14.54
C THR A 94 12.67 9.27 14.71
N ASN A 95 13.46 9.46 13.66
CA ASN A 95 14.93 9.42 13.68
C ASN A 95 15.52 10.80 14.01
#